data_AF-A0A256Z3H4-F1
#
_entry.id   AF-A0A256Z3H4-F1
#
_cell.length_a   1.000
_cell.length_b   1.000
_cell.length_c   1.000
_cell.angle_alpha   90.00
_cell.angle_beta   90.00
_cell.angle_gamma   90.00
#
_symmetry.space_group_name_H-M   'P 1'
#
loop_
_entity.id
_entity.type
_entity.pdbx_description
1 polymer ?
#
loop_
_entity_poly.entity_id
_entity_poly.type
_entity_poly.pdbx_seq_one_letter_code
_entity_poly.pdbx_strand_id
1 'polypeptide(L)'
;MKGLYFDGEMMMEEEMLEKILGIPRERQIPTWRSPYGTYSVMPLEPSERLWIWTNVETGKTVITGDEGNGWCVPLIIADSKEEAIRKYIKNPPKAKFRDLFEALEVLVLELEGNGRPHHSEG
;
A
#
# COMPACT_ATOMS: atom_id res chain seq x y z
N MET A 1 3.26 -8.47 -13.58
CA MET A 1 2.42 -7.27 -13.38
C MET A 1 3.00 -6.09 -14.16
N LYS A 2 2.30 -5.62 -15.21
CA LYS A 2 2.56 -4.32 -15.86
C LYS A 2 1.89 -3.24 -15.00
N GLY A 3 2.61 -2.21 -14.56
CA GLY A 3 1.99 -1.17 -13.75
C GLY A 3 2.96 -0.27 -13.00
N LEU A 4 2.40 0.83 -12.49
CA LEU A 4 3.04 1.69 -11.51
C LEU A 4 3.30 0.89 -10.22
N TYR A 5 4.50 1.03 -9.65
CA TYR A 5 4.88 0.41 -8.38
C TYR A 5 5.63 1.41 -7.49
N PHE A 6 5.64 1.17 -6.19
CA PHE A 6 6.45 1.92 -5.25
C PHE A 6 7.62 1.06 -4.74
N ASP A 7 8.76 1.69 -4.48
CA ASP A 7 9.82 1.03 -3.72
C ASP A 7 9.38 0.93 -2.26
N GLY A 8 9.12 -0.28 -1.78
CA GLY A 8 8.77 -0.54 -0.40
C GLY A 8 8.28 -1.96 -0.20
N GLU A 9 8.12 -2.34 1.07
CA GLU A 9 7.55 -3.63 1.42
C GLU A 9 6.02 -3.53 1.35
N MET A 10 5.43 -4.37 0.48
CA MET A 10 3.98 -4.47 0.36
C MET A 10 3.41 -5.18 1.59
N MET A 11 2.30 -4.68 2.11
CA MET A 11 1.58 -5.30 3.22
C MET A 11 0.07 -5.19 3.04
N MET A 12 -0.70 -6.03 3.75
CA MET A 12 -2.16 -5.93 3.77
C MET A 12 -2.60 -4.62 4.45
N GLU A 13 -3.67 -4.00 3.95
CA GLU A 13 -4.23 -2.77 4.55
C GLU A 13 -4.56 -2.97 6.04
N GLU A 14 -5.14 -4.12 6.39
CA GLU A 14 -5.48 -4.47 7.78
C GLU A 14 -4.24 -4.61 8.67
N GLU A 15 -3.14 -5.14 8.13
CA GLU A 15 -1.88 -5.25 8.86
C GLU A 15 -1.23 -3.88 9.04
N MET A 16 -1.35 -2.98 8.05
CA MET A 16 -0.88 -1.60 8.18
C MET A 16 -1.66 -0.89 9.28
N LEU A 17 -2.98 -1.03 9.30
CA LEU A 17 -3.83 -0.44 10.32
C LEU A 17 -3.46 -0.92 11.73
N GLU A 18 -3.15 -2.20 11.88
CA GLU A 18 -2.76 -2.80 13.16
C GLU A 18 -1.32 -2.45 13.56
N LYS A 19 -0.34 -2.81 12.72
CA LYS A 19 1.09 -2.72 13.05
C LYS A 19 1.63 -1.29 12.98
N ILE A 20 1.14 -0.48 12.04
CA ILE A 20 1.61 0.90 11.85
C ILE A 20 0.70 1.87 12.58
N LEU A 21 -0.61 1.84 12.34
CA LEU A 21 -1.54 2.79 12.95
C LEU A 21 -1.99 2.40 14.37
N GLY A 22 -1.68 1.20 14.84
CA GLY A 22 -1.99 0.75 16.20
C GLY A 22 -3.47 0.49 16.44
N ILE A 23 -4.23 0.17 15.39
CA ILE A 23 -5.68 -0.10 15.47
C ILE A 23 -5.90 -1.61 15.42
N PRO A 24 -6.35 -2.23 16.53
CA PRO A 24 -6.64 -3.66 16.56
C PRO A 24 -7.62 -4.07 15.47
N ARG A 25 -7.43 -5.23 14.86
CA ARG A 25 -8.17 -5.70 13.68
C ARG A 25 -9.69 -5.65 13.87
N GLU A 26 -10.16 -6.03 15.05
CA GLU A 26 -11.58 -6.01 15.45
C GLU A 26 -12.18 -4.60 15.59
N ARG A 27 -11.34 -3.57 15.65
CA ARG A 27 -11.74 -2.15 15.77
C ARG A 27 -11.53 -1.37 14.48
N GLN A 28 -11.06 -1.97 13.38
CA GLN A 28 -10.78 -1.27 12.12
C GLN A 28 -12.09 -0.89 11.41
N ILE A 29 -12.52 0.36 11.58
CA ILE A 29 -13.75 0.89 10.99
C ILE A 29 -13.42 2.25 10.36
N PRO A 30 -13.59 2.44 9.04
CA PRO A 30 -13.32 3.73 8.43
C PRO A 30 -14.40 4.76 8.82
N THR A 31 -14.00 6.02 8.97
CA THR A 31 -14.90 7.13 9.35
C THR A 31 -16.02 7.41 8.35
N TRP A 32 -15.87 7.05 7.07
CA TRP A 32 -16.95 7.17 6.08
C TRP A 32 -18.04 6.10 6.25
N ARG A 33 -17.73 5.00 6.95
CA ARG A 33 -18.67 3.90 7.21
C ARG A 33 -19.42 4.06 8.52
N SER A 34 -18.83 4.74 9.51
CA SER A 34 -19.41 4.91 10.84
C SER A 34 -18.96 6.23 11.48
N PRO A 35 -19.85 6.94 12.20
CA PRO A 35 -19.46 8.09 13.01
C PRO A 35 -18.49 7.72 14.15
N TYR A 36 -18.39 6.43 14.50
CA TYR A 36 -17.42 5.90 15.47
C TYR A 36 -16.21 5.25 14.78
N GLY A 37 -15.92 5.63 13.53
CA GLY A 37 -14.76 5.12 12.80
C GLY A 37 -13.44 5.40 13.52
N THR A 38 -12.53 4.45 13.50
CA THR A 38 -11.24 4.48 14.20
C THR A 38 -10.10 5.01 13.33
N TYR A 39 -10.29 5.04 12.02
CA TYR A 39 -9.35 5.65 11.09
C TYR A 39 -10.06 6.44 10.01
N SER A 40 -9.39 7.48 9.53
CA SER A 40 -9.74 8.15 8.29
C SER A 40 -8.79 7.69 7.19
N VAL A 41 -9.29 7.64 5.97
CA VAL A 41 -8.52 7.43 4.76
C VAL A 41 -9.02 8.42 3.70
N MET A 42 -8.09 9.03 2.98
CA MET A 42 -8.42 9.94 1.89
C MET A 42 -7.34 9.90 0.81
N PRO A 43 -7.71 10.14 -0.46
CA PRO A 43 -6.73 10.34 -1.50
C PRO A 43 -5.85 11.54 -1.15
N LEU A 44 -4.54 11.36 -1.29
CA LEU A 44 -3.56 12.45 -1.24
C LEU A 44 -3.27 12.94 -2.67
N GLU A 45 -2.86 12.03 -3.56
CA GLU A 45 -2.68 12.28 -4.99
C GLU A 45 -3.18 11.06 -5.79
N PRO A 46 -4.45 11.05 -6.21
CA PRO A 46 -5.05 9.90 -6.90
C PRO A 46 -4.30 9.49 -8.17
N SER A 47 -3.75 10.45 -8.93
CA SER A 47 -2.99 10.19 -10.16
C SER A 47 -1.69 9.44 -9.90
N GLU A 48 -1.10 9.64 -8.74
CA GLU A 48 0.12 8.97 -8.29
C GLU A 48 -0.19 7.74 -7.43
N ARG A 49 -1.47 7.41 -7.24
CA ARG A 49 -1.89 6.31 -6.36
C ARG A 49 -1.33 6.50 -4.95
N LEU A 50 -1.55 7.69 -4.38
CA LEU A 50 -1.17 8.01 -3.00
C LEU A 50 -2.38 8.29 -2.12
N TRP A 51 -2.35 7.72 -0.92
CA TRP A 51 -3.39 7.85 0.10
C TRP A 51 -2.80 8.20 1.45
N ILE A 52 -3.58 8.89 2.28
CA ILE A 52 -3.21 9.24 3.64
C ILE A 52 -4.23 8.66 4.61
N TRP A 53 -3.72 7.90 5.57
CA TRP A 53 -4.48 7.18 6.58
C TRP A 53 -4.13 7.76 7.94
N THR A 54 -5.12 8.01 8.79
CA THR A 54 -4.89 8.57 10.12
C THR A 54 -5.74 7.86 11.14
N ASN A 55 -5.10 7.36 12.21
CA ASN A 55 -5.79 6.89 13.40
C ASN A 55 -6.47 8.09 14.08
N VAL A 56 -7.80 8.03 14.22
CA VAL A 56 -8.60 9.13 14.76
C VAL A 56 -8.33 9.36 16.25
N GLU A 57 -7.99 8.31 16.99
CA GLU A 57 -7.75 8.36 18.44
C GLU A 57 -6.37 8.93 18.76
N THR A 58 -5.34 8.53 18.01
CA THR A 58 -3.94 8.88 18.31
C THR A 58 -3.37 9.99 17.44
N GLY A 59 -3.99 10.29 16.30
CA GLY A 59 -3.46 11.19 15.29
C GLY A 59 -2.33 10.60 14.44
N LYS A 60 -1.84 9.39 14.76
CA LYS A 60 -0.79 8.72 14.00
C LYS A 60 -1.21 8.57 12.55
N THR A 61 -0.30 8.86 11.62
CA THR A 61 -0.61 8.96 10.19
C THR A 61 0.40 8.16 9.36
N VAL A 62 -0.10 7.53 8.30
CA VAL A 62 0.73 6.93 7.27
C VAL A 62 0.26 7.36 5.89
N ILE A 63 1.22 7.68 5.02
CA ILE A 63 0.99 7.84 3.58
C ILE A 63 1.41 6.55 2.89
N THR A 64 0.52 6.00 2.07
CA THR A 64 0.72 4.74 1.36
C THR A 64 0.63 4.92 -0.14
N GLY A 65 1.34 4.07 -0.86
CA GLY A 65 1.12 3.79 -2.28
C GLY A 65 0.16 2.61 -2.48
N ASP A 66 -0.53 2.59 -3.61
CA ASP A 66 -1.37 1.49 -4.10
C ASP A 66 -2.46 0.99 -3.13
N GLU A 67 -3.53 1.77 -2.87
CA GLU A 67 -4.76 1.35 -2.15
C GLU A 67 -5.80 0.70 -3.09
N GLY A 68 -6.66 -0.14 -2.51
CA GLY A 68 -8.02 -0.40 -3.03
C GLY A 68 -8.21 -1.82 -3.53
N ASN A 69 -7.15 -2.61 -3.40
CA ASN A 69 -7.10 -4.03 -3.70
C ASN A 69 -6.83 -4.88 -2.43
N GLY A 70 -6.87 -4.26 -1.25
CA GLY A 70 -6.59 -4.89 0.05
C GLY A 70 -5.10 -4.90 0.45
N TRP A 71 -4.23 -4.37 -0.40
CA TRP A 71 -2.80 -4.23 -0.17
C TRP A 71 -2.41 -2.75 -0.21
N CYS A 72 -1.27 -2.42 0.37
CA CYS A 72 -0.67 -1.10 0.26
C CYS A 72 0.86 -1.17 0.47
N VAL A 73 1.55 -0.10 0.10
CA VAL A 73 2.96 0.09 0.40
C VAL A 73 3.08 1.29 1.35
N PRO A 74 3.47 1.12 2.62
CA PRO A 74 3.71 2.26 3.52
C PRO A 74 4.97 3.03 3.11
N LEU A 75 4.82 4.34 2.88
CA LEU A 75 5.91 5.18 2.36
C LEU A 75 6.40 6.19 3.39
N ILE A 76 5.47 6.79 4.13
CA ILE A 76 5.77 7.78 5.17
C ILE A 76 4.96 7.48 6.40
N ILE A 77 5.63 7.22 7.53
CA ILE A 77 5.00 7.05 8.84
C ILE A 77 5.33 8.28 9.70
N ALA A 78 4.33 8.79 10.40
CA ALA A 78 4.46 9.97 11.24
C ALA A 78 3.50 9.91 12.44
N ASP A 79 3.78 10.69 13.48
CA ASP A 79 2.96 10.73 14.68
C ASP A 79 1.76 11.69 14.53
N SER A 80 1.74 12.49 13.46
CA SER A 80 0.60 13.34 13.10
C SER A 80 0.43 13.51 11.59
N LYS A 81 -0.76 13.97 11.19
CA LYS A 81 -1.07 14.29 9.80
C LYS A 81 -0.21 15.43 9.27
N GLU A 82 0.02 16.45 10.08
CA GLU A 82 0.86 17.60 9.72
C GLU A 82 2.30 17.17 9.48
N GLU A 83 2.85 16.29 10.31
CA GLU A 83 4.20 15.76 10.13
C GLU A 83 4.29 14.90 8.86
N ALA A 84 3.31 14.04 8.60
CA ALA A 84 3.24 13.24 7.38
C ALA A 84 3.24 14.14 6.13
N ILE A 85 2.44 15.21 6.11
CA ILE A 85 2.39 16.17 5.00
C ILE A 85 3.69 16.97 4.86
N ARG A 86 4.38 17.31 5.95
CA ARG A 86 5.69 17.97 5.86
C ARG A 86 6.75 17.06 5.25
N LYS A 87 6.80 15.78 5.67
CA LYS A 87 7.69 14.76 5.07
C LYS A 87 7.34 14.56 3.59
N TYR A 88 6.04 14.44 3.34
CA TYR A 88 5.29 14.79 2.13
C TYR A 88 6.03 15.69 1.14
N ILE A 89 5.84 16.98 1.40
CA ILE A 89 6.29 18.11 0.59
C ILE A 89 7.82 18.12 0.45
N LYS A 90 8.55 17.68 1.48
CA LYS A 90 10.02 17.66 1.45
C LYS A 90 10.58 16.60 0.48
N ASN A 91 9.95 15.43 0.41
CA ASN A 91 10.39 14.34 -0.46
C ASN A 91 9.19 13.45 -0.85
N PRO A 92 8.39 13.86 -1.84
CA PRO A 92 7.20 13.13 -2.22
C PRO A 92 7.60 11.79 -2.85
N PRO A 93 7.10 10.65 -2.34
CA PRO A 93 7.26 9.36 -2.99
C PRO A 93 6.64 9.41 -4.37
N LYS A 94 7.29 8.78 -5.35
CA LYS A 94 6.78 8.68 -6.72
C LYS A 94 6.64 7.24 -7.11
N ALA A 95 5.53 6.92 -7.75
CA ALA A 95 5.39 5.63 -8.38
C ALA A 95 6.38 5.53 -9.55
N LYS A 96 7.03 4.37 -9.67
CA LYS A 96 7.88 4.01 -10.80
C LYS A 96 7.07 3.23 -11.81
N PHE A 97 7.38 3.41 -13.08
CA PHE A 97 6.84 2.57 -14.13
C PHE A 97 7.82 1.44 -14.41
N ARG A 98 7.37 0.18 -14.34
CA ARG A 98 8.17 -0.94 -14.84
C ARG A 98 8.24 -0.82 -16.36
N ASP A 99 9.43 -0.64 -16.91
CA ASP A 99 9.59 -0.45 -18.36
C ASP A 99 8.96 -1.65 -19.09
N LEU A 100 8.38 -1.40 -20.27
CA LEU A 100 7.68 -2.42 -21.05
C LEU A 100 8.59 -3.64 -21.28
N PHE A 101 9.89 -3.44 -21.45
CA PHE A 101 10.89 -4.50 -21.59
C PHE A 101 11.05 -5.34 -20.32
N GLU A 102 11.23 -4.72 -19.14
CA GLU A 102 11.30 -5.46 -17.86
C GLU A 102 10.00 -6.24 -17.59
N ALA A 103 8.85 -5.64 -17.92
CA ALA A 103 7.56 -6.30 -17.74
C ALA A 103 7.38 -7.50 -18.69
N LEU A 104 7.98 -7.46 -19.88
CA LEU A 104 8.00 -8.58 -20.82
C LEU A 104 9.00 -9.67 -20.39
N GLU A 105 10.16 -9.31 -19.86
CA GLU A 105 11.16 -10.27 -19.36
C GLU A 105 10.63 -11.12 -18.20
N VAL A 106 9.92 -10.52 -17.24
CA VAL A 106 9.29 -11.26 -16.14
C VAL A 106 8.24 -12.25 -16.65
N LEU A 107 7.45 -11.87 -17.65
CA LEU A 107 6.45 -12.76 -18.27
C LEU A 107 7.10 -13.96 -18.97
N VAL A 108 8.23 -13.76 -19.65
CA VAL A 108 8.99 -14.85 -20.27
C VAL A 108 9.49 -15.83 -19.21
N LEU A 109 10.05 -15.34 -18.10
CA LEU A 109 10.53 -16.18 -17.00
C LEU A 109 9.41 -16.99 -16.32
N GLU A 110 8.22 -16.40 -16.14
CA GLU A 110 7.05 -17.09 -15.59
C GLU A 110 6.54 -18.22 -16.52
N LEU A 111 6.60 -18.01 -17.84
CA LEU A 111 6.23 -19.02 -18.84
C LEU A 111 7.24 -20.18 -18.89
N GLU A 112 8.53 -19.90 -18.71
CA GLU A 112 9.58 -20.92 -18.68
C GLU A 112 9.58 -21.72 -17.37
N GLY A 113 9.18 -21.13 -16.24
CA GLY A 113 9.11 -21.78 -14.93
C GLY A 113 7.97 -22.80 -14.78
N ASN A 114 6.87 -22.64 -15.51
CA ASN A 114 5.71 -23.56 -15.50
C ASN A 114 5.92 -24.80 -16.42
N GLY A 115 7.07 -24.93 -17.06
CA GLY A 115 7.38 -26.00 -18.01
C GLY A 115 7.94 -27.29 -17.41
N ARG A 116 8.00 -27.47 -16.08
CA ARG A 116 8.42 -28.77 -15.51
C ARG A 116 7.21 -29.71 -15.40
N PRO A 117 7.16 -30.81 -16.15
CA PRO A 117 6.10 -31.79 -15.98
C PRO A 117 6.29 -32.49 -14.64
N HIS A 118 5.24 -32.52 -13.83
CA HIS A 118 5.12 -33.53 -12.78
C HIS A 118 5.01 -34.89 -13.47
N HIS A 119 6.11 -35.65 -13.47
CA HIS A 119 6.05 -37.08 -13.67
C HIS A 119 5.35 -37.69 -12.46
N SER A 120 4.06 -37.99 -12.61
CA SER A 120 3.37 -38.96 -11.76
C SER A 120 3.55 -40.32 -12.44
N GLU A 121 4.57 -41.08 -12.04
CA GLU A 121 4.58 -42.53 -12.23
C GLU A 121 3.83 -43.15 -11.05
N GLY A 122 2.87 -44.04 -11.35
CA GLY A 122 2.14 -44.84 -10.37
C GLY A 122 0.74 -45.19 -10.83
#